data_AF-A0A2E9E0K2-F1
#
_entry.id   AF-A0A2E9E0K2-F1
#
_cell.length_a   1.000
_cell.length_b   1.000
_cell.length_c   1.000
_cell.angle_alpha   90.00
_cell.angle_beta   90.00
_cell.angle_gamma   90.00
#
_symmetry.space_group_name_H-M   'P 1'
#
loop_
_entity.id
_entity.type
_entity.pdbx_description
1 polymer ?
#
loop_
_entity_poly.entity_id
_entity_poly.type
_entity_poly.pdbx_seq_one_letter_code
_entity_poly.pdbx_strand_id
1 'polypeptide(L)'
;MENVGLPKFIKPRPYWVQYVSTYIVFFLSLFVCKIKVNGKNNIPKDIPFVLASNHFGYFDPFVLVHAIRKPIDFIMQKELGIELHFLFAPMIYGAILTDRNKVGPSTIKESIKSI
;
A
#
# COMPACT_ATOMS: atom_id res chain seq x y z
N MET A 1 -11.50 18.16 -6.53
CA MET A 1 -10.17 18.75 -6.25
C MET A 1 -9.24 18.35 -7.38
N GLU A 2 -8.26 19.18 -7.76
CA GLU A 2 -7.34 18.83 -8.86
C GLU A 2 -6.34 17.76 -8.41
N ASN A 3 -6.30 16.65 -9.14
CA ASN A 3 -5.31 15.61 -8.92
C ASN A 3 -3.97 16.05 -9.49
N VAL A 4 -2.89 15.89 -8.73
CA VAL A 4 -1.55 16.09 -9.23
C VAL A 4 -1.01 14.78 -9.78
N GLY A 5 -0.20 14.86 -10.85
CA GLY A 5 0.56 13.71 -11.31
C GLY A 5 1.49 13.20 -10.20
N LEU A 6 1.64 11.89 -10.08
CA LEU A 6 2.55 11.31 -9.09
C LEU A 6 3.98 11.80 -9.33
N PRO A 7 4.63 12.39 -8.32
CA PRO A 7 6.01 12.81 -8.46
C PRO A 7 6.92 11.64 -8.83
N LYS A 8 7.81 11.83 -9.82
CA LYS A 8 8.74 10.79 -10.33
C LYS A 8 9.69 10.22 -9.26
N PHE A 9 9.79 10.86 -8.10
CA PHE A 9 10.62 10.43 -6.97
C PHE A 9 9.88 9.54 -5.96
N ILE A 10 8.59 9.25 -6.15
CA ILE A 10 7.90 8.21 -5.38
C ILE A 10 8.45 6.87 -5.85
N LYS A 11 9.47 6.41 -5.13
CA LYS A 11 10.06 5.08 -5.24
C LYS A 11 9.50 4.19 -4.14
N PRO A 12 9.43 2.86 -4.34
CA PRO A 12 9.28 1.92 -3.24
C PRO A 12 10.26 2.29 -2.12
N ARG A 13 9.74 2.47 -0.91
CA ARG A 13 10.57 2.89 0.22
C ARG A 13 11.42 1.71 0.69
N PRO A 14 12.63 1.96 1.21
CA PRO A 14 13.41 0.92 1.86
C PRO A 14 12.56 0.18 2.89
N TYR A 15 12.69 -1.15 2.93
CA TYR A 15 11.87 -2.02 3.77
C TYR A 15 11.72 -1.52 5.23
N TRP A 16 12.81 -1.05 5.83
CA TRP A 16 12.79 -0.56 7.22
C TRP A 16 11.88 0.66 7.43
N VAL A 17 11.74 1.54 6.43
CA VAL A 17 10.84 2.69 6.50
C VAL A 17 9.40 2.22 6.49
N GLN A 18 9.06 1.32 5.57
CA GLN A 18 7.70 0.75 5.50
C GLN A 18 7.36 -0.03 6.77
N TYR A 19 8.34 -0.73 7.34
CA TYR A 19 8.20 -1.46 8.58
C TYR A 19 7.84 -0.51 9.73
N VAL A 20 8.62 0.56 9.93
CA VAL A 20 8.33 1.58 10.97
C VAL A 20 6.97 2.23 10.72
N SER A 21 6.68 2.65 9.48
CA SER A 21 5.39 3.20 9.07
C SER A 21 4.21 2.29 9.40
N THR A 22 4.35 0.99 9.16
CA THR A 22 3.33 -0.03 9.46
C THR A 22 2.97 -0.02 10.95
N TYR A 23 3.96 0.06 11.84
CA TYR A 23 3.71 0.09 13.28
C TYR A 23 3.17 1.44 13.77
N ILE A 24 3.57 2.55 13.15
CA ILE A 24 2.97 3.87 13.43
C ILE A 24 1.48 3.84 13.06
N VAL A 25 1.14 3.37 11.87
CA VAL A 25 -0.25 3.25 11.39
C VAL A 25 -1.04 2.29 12.27
N PHE A 26 -0.47 1.14 12.62
CA PHE A 26 -1.07 0.20 13.55
C PHE A 26 -1.37 0.88 14.89
N PHE A 27 -0.44 1.64 15.46
CA PHE A 27 -0.68 2.36 16.72
C PHE A 27 -1.79 3.41 16.57
N LEU A 28 -1.74 4.24 15.53
CA LEU A 28 -2.77 5.27 15.27
C LEU A 28 -4.16 4.66 15.11
N SER A 29 -4.26 3.54 14.40
CA SER A 29 -5.54 2.87 14.16
C SER A 29 -6.25 2.38 15.42
N LEU A 30 -5.51 2.13 16.51
CA LEU A 30 -6.09 1.78 17.81
C LEU A 30 -6.98 2.90 18.38
N PHE A 31 -6.74 4.15 17.97
CA PHE A 31 -7.48 5.33 18.41
C PHE A 31 -8.61 5.74 17.45
N VAL A 32 -8.60 5.23 16.21
CA VAL A 32 -9.59 5.59 15.19
C VAL A 32 -10.83 4.70 15.27
N CYS A 33 -10.63 3.38 15.33
CA CYS A 33 -11.75 2.43 15.39
C CYS A 33 -11.34 1.09 16.00
N LYS A 34 -12.35 0.34 16.48
CA LYS A 34 -12.14 -1.01 17.01
C LYS A 34 -12.08 -2.03 15.86
N ILE A 35 -10.88 -2.34 15.39
CA ILE A 35 -10.66 -3.32 14.32
C ILE A 35 -10.55 -4.74 14.90
N LYS A 36 -11.33 -5.68 14.38
CA LYS A 36 -11.23 -7.11 14.69
C LYS A 36 -10.64 -7.85 13.50
N VAL A 37 -9.51 -8.52 13.72
CA VAL A 37 -8.82 -9.32 12.69
C VAL A 37 -8.99 -10.80 13.02
N ASN A 38 -9.60 -11.57 12.11
CA ASN A 38 -9.71 -13.02 12.22
C ASN A 38 -8.75 -13.68 11.20
N GLY A 39 -8.18 -14.83 11.55
CA GLY A 39 -7.30 -15.58 10.63
C GLY A 39 -5.93 -14.95 10.36
N LYS A 40 -5.43 -14.09 11.26
CA LYS A 40 -4.11 -13.44 11.11
C LYS A 40 -2.96 -14.45 10.93
N ASN A 41 -3.10 -15.63 11.53
CA ASN A 41 -2.17 -16.76 11.39
C ASN A 41 -2.08 -17.32 9.97
N ASN A 42 -3.02 -17.01 9.08
CA ASN A 42 -2.98 -17.42 7.68
C ASN A 42 -1.98 -16.60 6.84
N ILE A 43 -1.48 -15.48 7.37
CA ILE A 43 -0.51 -14.64 6.66
C ILE A 43 0.85 -15.36 6.66
N PRO A 44 1.42 -15.67 5.49
CA PRO A 44 2.72 -16.33 5.40
C PRO A 44 3.81 -15.52 6.09
N LYS A 45 4.70 -16.19 6.83
CA LYS A 45 5.73 -15.52 7.65
C LYS A 45 6.97 -15.16 6.86
N ASP A 46 7.49 -16.10 6.08
CA ASP A 46 8.84 -16.04 5.51
C ASP A 46 8.86 -16.08 3.98
N ILE A 47 7.69 -16.06 3.35
CA ILE A 47 7.54 -16.05 1.89
C ILE A 47 6.75 -14.81 1.44
N PRO A 48 7.05 -14.29 0.24
CA PRO A 48 6.23 -13.25 -0.38
C PRO A 48 4.84 -13.80 -0.71
N PHE A 49 3.84 -12.91 -0.72
CA PHE A 49 2.45 -13.25 -1.02
C PHE A 49 1.78 -12.10 -1.76
N VAL A 50 0.70 -12.43 -2.48
CA VAL A 50 -0.19 -11.44 -3.06
C VAL A 50 -1.42 -11.35 -2.18
N LEU A 51 -1.72 -10.16 -1.68
CA LEU A 51 -2.95 -9.88 -0.94
C LEU A 51 -4.01 -9.38 -1.91
N ALA A 52 -5.16 -10.05 -1.92
CA ALA A 52 -6.35 -9.58 -2.61
C ALA A 52 -7.44 -9.31 -1.59
N SER A 53 -8.03 -8.11 -1.64
CA SER A 53 -9.16 -7.72 -0.80
C SER A 53 -10.26 -7.08 -1.65
N ASN A 54 -11.47 -7.04 -1.09
CA ASN A 54 -12.49 -6.15 -1.61
C ASN A 54 -12.04 -4.68 -1.42
N HIS A 55 -12.54 -3.78 -2.28
CA HIS A 55 -12.23 -2.35 -2.23
C HIS A 55 -13.49 -1.56 -1.86
N PHE A 56 -13.46 -0.87 -0.72
CA PHE A 56 -14.56 -0.06 -0.21
C PHE A 56 -14.26 1.44 -0.29
N GLY A 57 -12.99 1.85 -0.27
CA GLY A 57 -12.63 3.24 -0.51
C GLY A 57 -11.23 3.62 -0.06
N TYR A 58 -11.00 4.94 0.10
CA TYR A 58 -9.70 5.53 0.41
C TYR A 58 -9.07 5.05 1.72
N PHE A 59 -9.89 4.55 2.65
CA PHE A 59 -9.41 4.09 3.96
C PHE A 59 -8.91 2.65 3.96
N ASP A 60 -9.08 1.91 2.87
CA ASP A 60 -8.69 0.49 2.79
C ASP A 60 -7.20 0.25 3.11
N PRO A 61 -6.24 1.05 2.59
CA PRO A 61 -4.83 0.85 2.92
C PRO A 61 -4.56 0.93 4.43
N PHE A 62 -5.24 1.83 5.14
CA PHE A 62 -5.08 2.00 6.59
C PHE A 62 -5.54 0.76 7.36
N VAL A 63 -6.71 0.22 7.02
CA VAL A 63 -7.27 -0.98 7.66
C VAL A 63 -6.45 -2.22 7.32
N LEU A 64 -6.00 -2.36 6.08
CA LEU A 64 -5.19 -3.49 5.63
C LEU A 64 -3.82 -3.49 6.30
N VAL A 65 -3.15 -2.34 6.40
CA VAL A 65 -1.87 -2.20 7.11
C VAL A 65 -2.02 -2.58 8.59
N HIS A 66 -3.11 -2.15 9.26
CA HIS A 66 -3.43 -2.59 10.62
C HIS A 66 -3.59 -4.11 10.73
N ALA A 67 -4.30 -4.72 9.79
CA ALA A 67 -4.64 -6.14 9.84
C ALA A 67 -3.42 -7.03 9.59
N ILE A 68 -2.63 -6.68 8.59
CA ILE A 68 -1.49 -7.47 8.11
C ILE A 68 -0.27 -7.32 9.02
N ARG A 69 0.02 -6.10 9.49
CA ARG A 69 1.19 -5.76 10.32
C ARG A 69 2.51 -6.22 9.71
N LYS A 70 2.63 -6.07 8.39
CA LYS A 70 3.86 -6.23 7.61
C LYS A 70 3.88 -5.19 6.48
N PRO A 71 5.07 -4.77 6.02
CA PRO A 71 5.19 -4.02 4.78
C PRO A 71 4.50 -4.75 3.62
N ILE A 72 3.65 -4.02 2.90
CA ILE A 72 2.96 -4.46 1.69
C ILE A 72 2.92 -3.29 0.73
N ASP A 73 2.94 -3.52 -0.58
CA ASP A 73 2.77 -2.46 -1.57
C ASP A 73 1.40 -2.55 -2.25
N PHE A 74 0.79 -1.40 -2.52
CA PHE A 74 -0.50 -1.31 -3.20
C PHE A 74 -0.32 -1.07 -4.69
N ILE A 75 -1.11 -1.74 -5.53
CA ILE A 75 -1.16 -1.41 -6.95
C ILE A 75 -1.98 -0.13 -7.11
N MET A 76 -1.39 0.89 -7.74
CA MET A 76 -2.04 2.19 -7.92
C MET A 76 -1.99 2.63 -9.37
N GLN A 77 -3.10 3.16 -9.87
CA GLN A 77 -3.16 3.65 -11.25
C GLN A 77 -2.34 4.93 -11.41
N LYS A 78 -1.44 4.95 -12.39
CA LYS A 78 -0.54 6.07 -12.65
C LYS A 78 -1.24 7.31 -13.20
N GLU A 79 -2.24 7.12 -14.08
CA GLU A 79 -2.90 8.23 -14.80
C GLU A 79 -3.91 9.01 -13.97
N LEU A 80 -4.49 8.38 -12.93
CA LEU A 80 -5.52 9.01 -12.11
C LEU A 80 -4.97 10.18 -11.27
N GLY A 81 -3.66 10.18 -11.05
CA GLY A 81 -3.00 11.11 -10.12
C GLY A 81 -3.43 10.84 -8.68
N ILE A 82 -3.05 11.73 -7.78
CA ILE A 82 -3.44 11.70 -6.38
C ILE A 82 -3.72 13.12 -5.92
N GLU A 83 -4.69 13.30 -5.04
CA GLU A 83 -4.91 14.61 -4.43
C GLU A 83 -3.70 14.97 -3.56
N LEU A 84 -3.29 16.24 -3.57
CA LEU A 84 -2.04 16.70 -2.95
C LEU A 84 -1.92 16.28 -1.47
N HIS A 85 -3.03 16.36 -0.73
CA HIS A 85 -3.07 16.00 0.68
C HIS A 85 -3.03 14.49 0.95
N PHE A 86 -3.19 13.64 -0.08
CA PHE A 86 -3.03 12.18 0.01
C PHE A 86 -1.66 11.68 -0.47
N LEU A 87 -0.76 12.55 -0.94
CA LEU A 87 0.59 12.13 -1.38
C LEU A 87 1.35 11.33 -0.32
N PHE A 88 1.07 11.53 0.96
CA PHE A 88 1.67 10.74 2.04
C PHE A 88 1.31 9.26 1.98
N ALA A 89 0.13 8.89 1.46
CA ALA A 89 -0.37 7.52 1.48
C ALA A 89 0.56 6.56 0.71
N PRO A 90 0.85 6.76 -0.59
CA PRO A 90 1.81 5.91 -1.29
C PRO A 90 3.23 6.00 -0.71
N MET A 91 3.58 7.09 -0.03
CA MET A 91 4.89 7.23 0.63
C MET A 91 5.00 6.43 1.93
N ILE A 92 3.89 6.22 2.66
CA ILE A 92 3.85 5.51 3.95
C ILE A 92 3.53 4.03 3.74
N TYR A 93 2.57 3.73 2.85
CA TYR A 93 2.05 2.40 2.63
C TYR A 93 2.72 1.63 1.50
N GLY A 94 3.51 2.28 0.64
CA GLY A 94 4.06 1.63 -0.54
C GLY A 94 3.09 1.59 -1.72
N ALA A 95 3.63 1.72 -2.93
CA ALA A 95 2.84 1.77 -4.16
C ALA A 95 3.61 1.26 -5.38
N ILE A 96 2.98 0.35 -6.12
CA ILE A 96 3.40 -0.10 -7.44
C ILE A 96 2.53 0.62 -8.45
N LEU A 97 3.14 1.55 -9.18
CA LEU A 97 2.42 2.36 -10.16
C LEU A 97 2.22 1.59 -11.47
N THR A 98 0.98 1.52 -11.93
CA THR A 98 0.62 0.76 -13.14
C THR A 98 -0.15 1.61 -14.14
N ASP A 99 0.11 1.37 -15.42
CA ASP A 99 -0.65 1.93 -16.54
C ASP A 99 -1.71 0.90 -16.95
N ARG A 100 -2.99 1.22 -16.69
CA ARG A 100 -4.10 0.31 -16.99
C ARG A 100 -4.31 0.10 -18.50
N ASN A 101 -3.83 1.01 -19.33
CA ASN A 101 -3.96 0.92 -20.78
C ASN A 101 -2.80 0.13 -21.40
N LYS A 102 -1.75 -0.15 -20.62
CA LYS A 102 -0.58 -0.94 -21.01
C LYS A 102 -0.33 -2.07 -20.00
N VAL A 103 -1.32 -2.91 -19.80
CA VAL A 103 -1.18 -4.10 -18.95
C VAL A 103 -0.19 -5.07 -19.58
N GLY A 104 0.85 -5.46 -18.85
CA GLY A 104 1.86 -6.40 -19.33
C GLY A 104 2.79 -6.92 -18.25
N PRO A 105 3.73 -7.82 -18.60
CA PRO A 105 4.68 -8.40 -17.66
C PRO A 105 5.54 -7.37 -16.92
N SER A 106 5.65 -6.15 -17.45
CA SER A 106 6.29 -5.00 -16.80
C SER A 106 5.71 -4.70 -15.42
N THR A 107 4.39 -4.82 -15.23
CA THR A 107 3.74 -4.60 -13.93
C THR A 107 4.23 -5.61 -12.89
N ILE A 108 4.27 -6.89 -13.25
CA ILE A 108 4.75 -7.97 -12.38
C ILE A 108 6.24 -7.76 -12.07
N LYS A 109 7.04 -7.38 -13.08
CA LYS A 109 8.47 -7.06 -12.90
C LYS A 109 8.66 -5.90 -11.92
N GLU A 110 7.79 -4.90 -11.92
CA GLU A 110 7.87 -3.79 -10.98
C GLU A 110 7.54 -4.21 -9.55
N SER A 111 6.52 -5.07 -9.37
CA SER A 111 6.22 -5.68 -8.06
C SER A 111 7.42 -6.42 -7.46
N ILE A 112 8.21 -7.11 -8.28
CA ILE A 112 9.41 -7.83 -7.83
C ILE A 112 10.51 -6.86 -7.38
N LYS A 113 10.64 -5.68 -8.00
CA LYS A 113 11.61 -4.65 -7.60
C LYS A 113 11.22 -3.86 -6.35
N SER A 114 9.94 -3.91 -5.99
CA SER A 114 9.39 -3.18 -4.84
C SER A 114 9.82 -3.79 -3.50
N ILE A 115 10.32 -5.03 -3.54
CA ILE A 115 10.74 -5.85 -2.38
C ILE A 115 12.20 -5.56 -2.01
#